data_AF-A0AAP2W890-F1
#
_entry.id   AF-A0AAP2W890-F1
#
_cell.length_a   1.000
_cell.length_b   1.000
_cell.length_c   1.000
_cell.angle_alpha   90.00
_cell.angle_beta   90.00
_cell.angle_gamma   90.00
#
_symmetry.space_group_name_H-M   'P 1'
#
loop_
_entity.id
_entity.type
_entity.pdbx_description
1 polymer ?
#
loop_
_entity_poly.entity_id
_entity_poly.type
_entity_poly.pdbx_seq_one_letter_code
_entity_poly.pdbx_strand_id
1 'polypeptide(L)'
;MKKSVNFLIILLLTGSFMLSSCALSVNMQIIQEERYQGIIEPAPVYAVETLDNSKIIFLEHNLLANGTVVKGDAYFRTVDFPNYWFNENTRQLNGNIDFPINDSLTLVFGDILTLTGNFGAGTGNKLYGIYSLPVKANEATVYSVDLFGRITLSINNRMIILAPGQSYSYTRNETLKDRNATIDISYTHTYINKGILDKNNIRTSMVAI
;
A
#
# COMPACT_ATOMS: atom_id res chain seq x y z
N MET A 1 8.30 48.94 -0.42
CA MET A 1 7.99 47.98 -1.51
C MET A 1 8.59 46.63 -1.15
N LYS A 2 7.78 45.69 -0.65
CA LYS A 2 8.20 44.32 -0.30
C LYS A 2 8.28 43.49 -1.59
N LYS A 3 9.45 42.93 -1.90
CA LYS A 3 9.64 41.93 -2.96
C LYS A 3 9.26 40.56 -2.38
N SER A 4 8.16 39.99 -2.87
CA SER A 4 7.80 38.60 -2.59
C SER A 4 8.38 37.70 -3.67
N VAL A 5 9.04 36.63 -3.24
CA VAL A 5 9.64 35.58 -4.05
C VAL A 5 8.53 34.64 -4.52
N ASN A 6 8.43 34.40 -5.82
CA ASN A 6 7.52 33.42 -6.41
C ASN A 6 8.10 32.01 -6.22
N PHE A 7 7.40 31.16 -5.46
CA PHE A 7 7.65 29.72 -5.42
C PHE A 7 6.83 29.04 -6.53
N LEU A 8 7.52 28.35 -7.42
CA LEU A 8 6.96 27.48 -8.45
C LEU A 8 6.65 26.12 -7.81
N ILE A 9 5.37 25.80 -7.61
CA ILE A 9 4.93 24.44 -7.24
C ILE A 9 4.54 23.72 -8.53
N ILE A 10 5.32 22.69 -8.88
CA ILE A 10 4.97 21.72 -9.91
C ILE A 10 3.98 20.74 -9.27
N LEU A 11 2.69 20.87 -9.61
CA LEU A 11 1.66 19.88 -9.31
C LEU A 11 1.74 18.77 -10.37
N LEU A 12 2.18 17.57 -9.98
CA LEU A 12 1.94 16.36 -10.74
C LEU A 12 0.54 15.83 -10.39
N LEU A 13 -0.30 15.75 -11.42
CA LEU A 13 -1.66 15.23 -11.43
C LEU A 13 -1.67 13.73 -11.10
N THR A 14 -2.33 13.34 -10.01
CA THR A 14 -3.14 12.11 -9.96
C THR A 14 -4.48 12.44 -9.32
N GLY A 15 -5.54 12.09 -10.04
CA GLY A 15 -6.88 12.64 -9.87
C GLY A 15 -7.56 12.23 -8.56
N SER A 16 -8.27 13.20 -7.99
CA SER A 16 -9.41 12.95 -7.10
C SER A 16 -10.55 13.83 -7.59
N PHE A 17 -11.66 13.16 -7.87
CA PHE A 17 -12.91 13.75 -8.37
C PHE A 17 -13.45 14.80 -7.39
N MET A 18 -13.75 15.99 -7.93
CA MET A 18 -14.44 17.08 -7.25
C MET A 18 -15.92 16.74 -7.07
N LEU A 19 -16.42 16.83 -5.83
CA LEU A 19 -17.86 16.95 -5.55
C LEU A 19 -18.19 18.38 -5.12
N SER A 20 -19.14 18.93 -5.87
CA SER A 20 -19.91 20.16 -5.74
C SER A 20 -20.00 20.79 -4.34
N SER A 21 -19.62 22.06 -4.26
CA SER A 21 -19.85 22.96 -3.12
C SER A 21 -21.30 23.44 -3.06
N CYS A 22 -22.04 23.04 -2.03
CA CYS A 22 -23.25 23.75 -1.58
C CYS A 22 -22.88 24.54 -0.31
N ALA A 23 -23.03 25.86 -0.36
CA ALA A 23 -22.77 26.76 0.75
C ALA A 23 -23.86 26.59 1.83
N LEU A 24 -23.45 26.10 3.01
CA LEU A 24 -24.25 26.16 4.23
C LEU A 24 -23.63 27.21 5.15
N SER A 25 -24.34 28.30 5.40
CA SER A 25 -23.97 29.29 6.41
C SER A 25 -24.32 28.75 7.79
N VAL A 26 -23.30 28.40 8.59
CA VAL A 26 -23.48 28.00 9.99
C VAL A 26 -23.14 29.18 10.88
N ASN A 27 -24.14 29.63 11.64
CA ASN A 27 -23.98 30.60 12.73
C ASN A 27 -23.15 29.95 13.84
N MET A 28 -21.91 30.40 13.99
CA MET A 28 -20.97 29.89 14.98
C MET A 28 -21.20 30.60 16.32
N GLN A 29 -21.86 29.92 17.25
CA GLN A 29 -21.95 30.33 18.64
C GLN A 29 -20.65 29.91 19.35
N ILE A 30 -19.93 30.89 19.89
CA ILE A 30 -18.69 30.68 20.65
C ILE A 30 -19.07 30.07 22.01
N ILE A 31 -18.84 28.77 22.16
CA ILE A 31 -18.84 28.09 23.47
C ILE A 31 -17.43 28.25 24.02
N GLN A 32 -17.30 28.88 25.19
CA GLN A 32 -16.01 28.98 25.87
C GLN A 32 -15.63 27.61 26.42
N GLU A 33 -14.52 27.06 25.94
CA GLU A 33 -13.93 25.82 26.44
C GLU A 33 -13.28 26.06 27.81
N GLU A 34 -13.75 25.32 28.81
CA GLU A 34 -13.07 25.18 30.09
C GLU A 34 -11.73 24.46 29.86
N ARG A 35 -10.63 25.18 30.10
CA ARG A 35 -9.27 24.65 29.94
C ARG A 35 -8.98 23.61 31.02
N TYR A 36 -9.06 22.34 30.65
CA TYR A 36 -8.55 21.24 31.47
C TYR A 36 -7.00 21.34 31.55
N GLN A 37 -6.47 21.82 32.67
CA GLN A 37 -5.04 21.84 32.99
C GLN A 37 -4.59 20.46 33.50
N GLY A 38 -4.80 19.42 32.70
CA GLY A 38 -4.23 18.10 32.96
C GLY A 38 -2.74 18.13 32.64
N ILE A 39 -1.90 17.72 33.58
CA ILE A 39 -0.49 17.42 33.30
C ILE A 39 -0.50 16.27 32.30
N ILE A 40 -0.22 16.56 31.03
CA ILE A 40 -0.01 15.53 30.01
C ILE A 40 1.32 14.89 30.36
N GLU A 41 1.30 13.76 31.05
CA GLU A 41 2.51 12.94 31.15
C GLU A 41 2.95 12.61 29.72
N PRO A 42 4.22 12.90 29.35
CA PRO A 42 4.71 12.59 28.02
C PRO A 42 4.53 11.09 27.79
N ALA A 43 3.90 10.74 26.67
CA ALA A 43 3.74 9.34 26.29
C ALA A 43 5.12 8.65 26.38
N PRO A 44 5.20 7.45 26.96
CA PRO A 44 6.47 6.75 27.12
C PRO A 44 7.17 6.66 25.76
N VAL A 45 8.35 7.27 25.68
CA VAL A 45 9.24 7.15 24.52
C VAL A 45 9.85 5.77 24.60
N TYR A 46 9.16 4.77 24.04
CA TYR A 46 9.75 3.46 23.85
C TYR A 46 10.93 3.62 22.89
N ALA A 47 12.12 3.20 23.34
CA ALA A 47 13.25 3.07 22.43
C ALA A 47 12.81 2.18 21.27
N VAL A 48 12.77 2.76 20.06
CA VAL A 48 12.47 2.01 18.86
C VAL A 48 13.74 1.22 18.55
N GLU A 49 13.84 0.01 19.10
CA GLU A 49 14.83 -0.94 18.64
C GLU A 49 14.58 -1.17 17.14
N THR A 50 15.58 -0.82 16.35
CA THR A 50 15.54 -0.94 14.90
C THR A 50 16.03 -2.32 14.51
N LEU A 51 15.50 -2.84 13.39
CA LEU A 51 16.02 -4.05 12.78
C LEU A 51 17.51 -3.87 12.47
N ASP A 52 18.28 -4.95 12.57
CA ASP A 52 19.66 -4.98 12.06
C ASP A 52 19.68 -4.52 10.59
N ASN A 53 20.67 -3.71 10.22
CA ASN A 53 20.90 -3.23 8.85
C ASN A 53 21.01 -4.37 7.83
N SER A 54 21.33 -5.59 8.22
CA SER A 54 21.31 -6.77 7.34
C SER A 54 19.90 -7.31 7.03
N LYS A 55 18.88 -6.85 7.76
CA LYS A 55 17.50 -7.36 7.73
C LYS A 55 16.54 -6.33 7.17
N ILE A 56 15.46 -6.83 6.56
CA ILE A 56 14.34 -6.04 6.08
C ILE A 56 13.03 -6.76 6.37
N ILE A 57 11.91 -6.06 6.24
CA ILE A 57 10.59 -6.68 6.24
C ILE A 57 10.11 -6.90 4.82
N PHE A 58 9.55 -8.07 4.53
CA PHE A 58 8.85 -8.30 3.28
C PHE A 58 7.34 -8.22 3.52
N LEU A 59 6.69 -7.21 2.93
CA LEU A 59 5.25 -7.02 2.95
C LEU A 59 4.72 -7.29 1.54
N GLU A 60 3.74 -8.18 1.43
CA GLU A 60 3.13 -8.53 0.15
C GLU A 60 1.67 -8.11 0.12
N HIS A 61 1.28 -7.44 -0.95
CA HIS A 61 -0.10 -7.08 -1.26
C HIS A 61 -0.59 -7.90 -2.45
N ASN A 62 -1.69 -8.60 -2.26
CA ASN A 62 -2.40 -9.33 -3.30
C ASN A 62 -3.73 -8.64 -3.60
N LEU A 63 -3.88 -8.19 -4.84
CA LEU A 63 -5.12 -7.65 -5.38
C LEU A 63 -5.74 -8.67 -6.34
N LEU A 64 -6.86 -9.25 -5.93
CA LEU A 64 -7.71 -10.06 -6.80
C LEU A 64 -8.85 -9.20 -7.33
N ALA A 65 -8.90 -8.99 -8.64
CA ALA A 65 -9.99 -8.30 -9.32
C ALA A 65 -10.85 -9.33 -10.08
N ASN A 66 -12.01 -9.65 -9.53
CA ASN A 66 -12.99 -10.53 -10.16
C ASN A 66 -14.15 -9.70 -10.69
N GLY A 67 -14.43 -9.74 -11.99
CA GLY A 67 -15.57 -9.00 -12.54
C GLY A 67 -16.56 -9.85 -13.33
N THR A 68 -17.80 -9.37 -13.32
CA THR A 68 -18.94 -9.98 -13.99
C THR A 68 -19.58 -8.94 -14.90
N VAL A 69 -19.79 -9.28 -16.17
CA VAL A 69 -20.48 -8.39 -17.11
C VAL A 69 -21.97 -8.41 -16.79
N VAL A 70 -22.51 -7.25 -16.42
CA VAL A 70 -23.94 -7.05 -16.13
C VAL A 70 -24.70 -6.67 -17.39
N LYS A 71 -24.04 -5.97 -18.32
CA LYS A 71 -24.64 -5.51 -19.58
C LYS A 71 -23.56 -5.34 -20.64
N GLY A 72 -23.88 -5.60 -21.91
CA GLY A 72 -23.02 -5.35 -23.06
C GLY A 72 -21.88 -6.36 -23.21
N ASP A 73 -20.89 -6.03 -24.03
CA ASP A 73 -19.72 -6.87 -24.31
C ASP A 73 -18.45 -6.18 -23.81
N ALA A 74 -17.82 -6.73 -22.77
CA ALA A 74 -16.58 -6.21 -22.22
C ALA A 74 -15.35 -6.73 -22.97
N TYR A 75 -14.31 -5.90 -23.04
CA TYR A 75 -13.01 -6.35 -23.54
C TYR A 75 -12.33 -7.25 -22.51
N PHE A 76 -11.86 -8.41 -22.97
CA PHE A 76 -11.08 -9.33 -22.13
C PHE A 76 -9.66 -8.80 -21.93
N ARG A 77 -9.23 -8.70 -20.68
CA ARG A 77 -7.90 -8.22 -20.30
C ARG A 77 -7.01 -9.39 -19.91
N THR A 78 -5.74 -9.36 -20.29
CA THR A 78 -4.76 -10.36 -19.90
C THR A 78 -3.55 -9.70 -19.26
N VAL A 79 -3.10 -10.25 -18.14
CA VAL A 79 -1.85 -9.85 -17.48
C VAL A 79 -0.99 -11.11 -17.36
N ASP A 80 0.23 -11.08 -17.90
CA ASP A 80 1.07 -12.28 -17.93
C ASP A 80 2.55 -11.94 -17.74
N PHE A 81 2.93 -11.49 -16.54
CA PHE A 81 4.33 -11.17 -16.22
C PHE A 81 4.57 -11.25 -14.69
N PRO A 82 4.68 -12.45 -14.09
CA PRO A 82 5.23 -12.56 -12.75
C PRO A 82 6.73 -12.19 -12.80
N ASN A 83 7.06 -11.02 -12.28
CA ASN A 83 8.42 -10.51 -12.21
C ASN A 83 9.16 -10.95 -10.94
N TYR A 84 8.47 -11.56 -9.97
CA TYR A 84 9.11 -12.12 -8.78
C TYR A 84 8.37 -13.34 -8.21
N TRP A 85 9.07 -14.10 -7.36
CA TRP A 85 8.51 -15.13 -6.51
C TRP A 85 9.25 -15.18 -5.16
N PHE A 86 8.55 -15.65 -4.13
CA PHE A 86 9.11 -15.79 -2.79
C PHE A 86 9.08 -17.25 -2.33
N ASN A 87 10.23 -17.78 -1.95
CA ASN A 87 10.36 -19.11 -1.36
C ASN A 87 10.14 -19.02 0.16
N GLU A 88 9.01 -19.48 0.65
CA GLU A 88 8.73 -19.50 2.09
C GLU A 88 9.71 -20.39 2.87
N ASN A 89 10.15 -21.52 2.29
CA ASN A 89 11.01 -22.49 2.96
C ASN A 89 12.45 -21.99 3.10
N THR A 90 13.02 -21.44 2.02
CA THR A 90 14.40 -20.92 2.04
C THR A 90 14.47 -19.43 2.41
N ARG A 91 13.31 -18.78 2.57
CA ARG A 91 13.18 -17.35 2.80
C ARG A 91 13.95 -16.56 1.74
N GLN A 92 13.78 -16.91 0.47
CA GLN A 92 14.47 -16.27 -0.66
C GLN A 92 13.48 -15.50 -1.54
N LEU A 93 13.79 -14.24 -1.79
CA LEU A 93 13.03 -13.38 -2.70
C LEU A 93 13.79 -13.28 -4.02
N ASN A 94 13.19 -13.77 -5.09
CA ASN A 94 13.83 -13.83 -6.40
C ASN A 94 12.98 -13.07 -7.41
N GLY A 95 13.61 -12.30 -8.30
CA GLY A 95 12.89 -11.63 -9.36
C GLY A 95 13.68 -10.53 -10.07
N ASN A 96 12.97 -9.72 -10.82
CA ASN A 96 13.48 -8.47 -11.37
C ASN A 96 13.54 -7.41 -10.26
N ILE A 97 14.69 -7.32 -9.58
CA ILE A 97 14.95 -6.33 -8.54
C ILE A 97 15.52 -5.07 -9.21
N ASP A 98 14.68 -4.04 -9.36
CA ASP A 98 15.02 -2.76 -10.00
C ASP A 98 15.35 -1.64 -8.99
N PHE A 99 15.65 -2.00 -7.74
CA PHE A 99 15.97 -1.07 -6.65
C PHE A 99 17.24 -1.49 -5.88
N PRO A 100 18.00 -0.54 -5.32
CA PRO A 100 19.23 -0.84 -4.60
C PRO A 100 18.98 -1.56 -3.26
N ILE A 101 19.76 -2.61 -3.01
CA ILE A 101 19.80 -3.32 -1.72
C ILE A 101 20.97 -2.74 -0.92
N ASN A 102 20.68 -1.77 -0.05
CA ASN A 102 21.66 -1.08 0.78
C ASN A 102 21.18 -0.98 2.24
N ASP A 103 21.98 -0.37 3.11
CA ASP A 103 21.67 -0.27 4.55
C ASP A 103 20.37 0.49 4.84
N SER A 104 20.01 1.47 4.00
CA SER A 104 18.78 2.25 4.15
C SER A 104 17.52 1.48 3.75
N LEU A 105 17.63 0.36 3.01
CA LEU A 105 16.48 -0.45 2.66
C LEU A 105 15.86 -1.01 3.95
N THR A 106 14.61 -0.64 4.21
CA THR A 106 13.87 -0.97 5.43
C THR A 106 12.83 -2.06 5.17
N LEU A 107 12.13 -1.96 4.04
CA LEU A 107 11.05 -2.85 3.67
C LEU A 107 11.09 -3.11 2.16
N VAL A 108 10.73 -4.33 1.76
CA VAL A 108 10.37 -4.64 0.37
C VAL A 108 8.86 -4.80 0.32
N PHE A 109 8.23 -4.10 -0.61
CA PHE A 109 6.80 -4.19 -0.88
C PHE A 109 6.59 -4.95 -2.19
N GLY A 110 5.95 -6.12 -2.11
CA GLY A 110 5.47 -6.86 -3.27
C GLY A 110 4.03 -6.51 -3.59
N ASP A 111 3.72 -6.22 -4.85
CA ASP A 111 2.38 -5.91 -5.32
C ASP A 111 1.99 -6.89 -6.42
N ILE A 112 0.94 -7.68 -6.17
CA ILE A 112 0.43 -8.73 -7.06
C ILE A 112 -0.96 -8.31 -7.51
N LEU A 113 -1.21 -8.34 -8.82
CA LEU A 113 -2.52 -8.19 -9.43
C LEU A 113 -2.92 -9.48 -10.12
N THR A 114 -4.07 -10.03 -9.76
CA THR A 114 -4.69 -11.18 -10.43
C THR A 114 -6.05 -10.77 -10.99
N LEU A 115 -6.26 -11.00 -12.28
CA LEU A 115 -7.54 -10.78 -12.94
C LEU A 115 -8.30 -12.10 -13.09
N THR A 116 -9.60 -12.09 -12.78
CA THR A 116 -10.48 -13.25 -12.98
C THR A 116 -11.88 -12.85 -13.48
N GLY A 117 -12.66 -13.86 -13.88
CA GLY A 117 -14.03 -13.68 -14.37
C GLY A 117 -14.07 -13.09 -15.78
N ASN A 118 -15.06 -12.25 -16.03
CA ASN A 118 -15.17 -11.51 -17.29
C ASN A 118 -14.27 -10.27 -17.34
N PHE A 119 -13.65 -9.88 -16.22
CA PHE A 119 -12.75 -8.72 -16.18
C PHE A 119 -11.39 -9.02 -16.82
N GLY A 120 -10.98 -10.28 -16.80
CA GLY A 120 -9.75 -10.73 -17.46
C GLY A 120 -9.20 -12.03 -16.88
N ALA A 121 -7.97 -12.35 -17.27
CA ALA A 121 -7.20 -13.48 -16.74
C ALA A 121 -5.73 -13.13 -16.54
N GLY A 122 -5.10 -13.91 -15.66
CA GLY A 122 -3.66 -13.92 -15.44
C GLY A 122 -3.21 -13.06 -14.25
N THR A 123 -1.92 -13.14 -13.96
CA THR A 123 -1.30 -12.54 -12.79
C THR A 123 -0.04 -11.79 -13.19
N GLY A 124 0.08 -10.55 -12.72
CA GLY A 124 1.29 -9.76 -12.81
C GLY A 124 1.73 -9.34 -11.42
N ASN A 125 3.03 -9.18 -11.22
CA ASN A 125 3.54 -8.69 -9.94
C ASN A 125 4.78 -7.82 -10.10
N LYS A 126 5.08 -7.00 -9.08
CA LYS A 126 6.25 -6.13 -9.03
C LYS A 126 6.72 -5.94 -7.59
N LEU A 127 8.02 -5.72 -7.42
CA LEU A 127 8.64 -5.38 -6.14
C LEU A 127 9.02 -3.89 -6.09
N TYR A 128 9.00 -3.33 -4.89
CA TYR A 128 9.42 -1.96 -4.60
C TYR A 128 10.29 -1.94 -3.33
N GLY A 129 11.42 -1.24 -3.37
CA GLY A 129 12.24 -0.96 -2.20
C GLY A 129 11.72 0.27 -1.44
N ILE A 130 11.57 0.14 -0.12
CA ILE A 130 11.14 1.21 0.78
C ILE A 130 12.28 1.56 1.74
N TYR A 131 12.67 2.83 1.74
CA TYR A 131 13.86 3.33 2.45
C TYR A 131 13.55 4.23 3.66
N SER A 132 12.27 4.59 3.84
CA SER A 132 11.82 5.45 4.93
C SER A 132 10.35 5.22 5.22
N LEU A 133 9.98 5.37 6.49
CA LEU A 133 8.60 5.33 6.96
C LEU A 133 8.24 6.69 7.61
N PRO A 134 6.97 7.13 7.55
CA PRO A 134 5.83 6.46 6.93
C PRO A 134 5.87 6.50 5.39
N VAL A 135 5.22 5.55 4.73
CA VAL A 135 5.09 5.52 3.27
C VAL A 135 3.71 5.03 2.83
N LYS A 136 3.19 5.57 1.73
CA LYS A 136 1.99 5.04 1.08
C LYS A 136 2.37 3.89 0.14
N ALA A 137 1.81 2.71 0.39
CA ALA A 137 1.96 1.50 -0.41
C ALA A 137 0.57 1.04 -0.86
N ASN A 138 0.16 1.48 -2.05
CA ASN A 138 -1.20 1.30 -2.58
C ASN A 138 -2.28 1.96 -1.68
N GLU A 139 -3.30 1.23 -1.25
CA GLU A 139 -4.37 1.71 -0.36
C GLU A 139 -3.95 1.71 1.12
N ALA A 140 -2.77 1.15 1.45
CA ALA A 140 -2.21 1.17 2.79
C ALA A 140 -1.20 2.29 2.99
N THR A 141 -1.13 2.83 4.21
CA THR A 141 0.03 3.60 4.68
C THR A 141 0.78 2.79 5.72
N VAL A 142 2.05 2.50 5.47
CA VAL A 142 2.95 1.82 6.41
C VAL A 142 3.55 2.89 7.32
N TYR A 143 3.33 2.78 8.63
CA TYR A 143 3.82 3.78 9.60
C TYR A 143 5.12 3.37 10.28
N SER A 144 5.22 2.11 10.69
CA SER A 144 6.36 1.61 11.45
C SER A 144 6.55 0.12 11.25
N VAL A 145 7.78 -0.30 11.49
CA VAL A 145 8.20 -1.67 11.69
C VAL A 145 8.95 -1.75 13.00
N ASP A 146 8.81 -2.83 13.74
CA ASP A 146 9.57 -3.05 14.98
C ASP A 146 10.60 -4.17 14.83
N LEU A 147 11.41 -4.36 15.90
CA LEU A 147 12.47 -5.36 15.96
C LEU A 147 11.98 -6.82 15.81
N PHE A 148 10.70 -7.09 16.09
CA PHE A 148 10.07 -8.41 15.95
C PHE A 148 9.45 -8.59 14.56
N GLY A 149 9.61 -7.59 13.69
CA GLY A 149 9.06 -7.54 12.36
C GLY A 149 7.55 -7.37 12.33
N ARG A 150 6.93 -6.80 13.37
CA ARG A 150 5.52 -6.37 13.30
C ARG A 150 5.43 -5.08 12.49
N ILE A 151 4.43 -5.01 11.61
CA ILE A 151 4.18 -3.84 10.77
C ILE A 151 2.92 -3.15 11.25
N THR A 152 2.96 -1.83 11.39
CA THR A 152 1.78 -1.00 11.65
C THR A 152 1.32 -0.33 10.36
N LEU A 153 0.09 -0.60 9.94
CA LEU A 153 -0.54 -0.12 8.71
C LEU A 153 -1.77 0.72 9.05
N SER A 154 -2.08 1.74 8.24
CA SER A 154 -3.42 2.32 8.16
C SER A 154 -4.06 1.95 6.82
N ILE A 155 -5.24 1.32 6.88
CA ILE A 155 -6.02 0.88 5.72
C ILE A 155 -7.46 1.28 6.00
N ASN A 156 -8.09 2.02 5.08
CA ASN A 156 -9.49 2.47 5.24
C ASN A 156 -9.74 3.16 6.60
N ASN A 157 -8.83 4.04 7.01
CA ASN A 157 -8.84 4.77 8.29
C ASN A 157 -8.80 3.86 9.54
N ARG A 158 -8.34 2.62 9.42
CA ARG A 158 -8.14 1.69 10.52
C ARG A 158 -6.67 1.36 10.69
N MET A 159 -6.18 1.43 11.93
CA MET A 159 -4.84 0.98 12.29
C MET A 159 -4.84 -0.54 12.45
N ILE A 160 -3.97 -1.22 11.73
CA ILE A 160 -3.79 -2.67 11.74
C ILE A 160 -2.34 -2.96 12.10
N ILE A 161 -2.11 -3.92 12.99
CA ILE A 161 -0.78 -4.42 13.32
C ILE A 161 -0.69 -5.87 12.83
N LEU A 162 0.27 -6.16 11.97
CA LEU A 162 0.51 -7.50 11.44
C LEU A 162 1.84 -8.03 11.98
N ALA A 163 1.81 -9.11 12.75
CA ALA A 163 3.01 -9.90 13.07
C ALA A 163 3.46 -10.73 11.86
N PRO A 164 4.72 -11.24 11.86
CA PRO A 164 5.18 -12.14 10.81
C PRO A 164 4.22 -13.32 10.59
N GLY A 165 3.87 -13.59 9.34
CA GLY A 165 2.91 -14.61 8.92
C GLY A 165 1.44 -14.20 8.99
N GLN A 166 1.11 -13.05 9.60
CA GLN A 166 -0.27 -12.57 9.65
C GLN A 166 -0.66 -11.80 8.39
N SER A 167 -1.97 -11.84 8.10
CA SER A 167 -2.56 -11.14 6.97
C SER A 167 -3.80 -10.35 7.36
N TYR A 168 -4.09 -9.29 6.61
CA TYR A 168 -5.34 -8.55 6.67
C TYR A 168 -5.96 -8.47 5.28
N SER A 169 -7.25 -8.78 5.18
CA SER A 169 -7.99 -8.75 3.92
C SER A 169 -9.28 -7.94 4.03
N TYR A 170 -9.64 -7.27 2.94
CA TYR A 170 -10.94 -6.63 2.76
C TYR A 170 -11.35 -6.65 1.30
N THR A 171 -12.64 -6.48 1.06
CA THR A 171 -13.22 -6.44 -0.27
C THR A 171 -13.86 -5.08 -0.53
N ARG A 172 -13.66 -4.56 -1.74
CA ARG A 172 -14.33 -3.37 -2.27
C ARG A 172 -15.03 -3.75 -3.57
N ASN A 173 -16.26 -3.29 -3.74
CA ASN A 173 -17.00 -3.48 -4.98
C ASN A 173 -17.10 -2.17 -5.75
N GLU A 174 -17.09 -2.25 -7.07
CA GLU A 174 -17.24 -1.12 -7.98
C GLU A 174 -17.98 -1.55 -9.24
N THR A 175 -18.83 -0.67 -9.79
CA THR A 175 -19.42 -0.86 -11.11
C THR A 175 -18.69 0.02 -12.12
N LEU A 176 -17.96 -0.61 -13.04
CA LEU A 176 -17.24 0.05 -14.12
C LEU A 176 -18.10 0.11 -15.38
N LYS A 177 -18.11 1.26 -16.06
CA LYS A 177 -18.62 1.38 -17.42
C LYS A 177 -17.44 1.36 -18.39
N ASP A 178 -17.37 0.34 -19.24
CA ASP A 178 -16.34 0.20 -20.27
C ASP A 178 -17.01 0.17 -21.65
N ARG A 179 -17.00 1.31 -22.35
CA ARG A 179 -17.68 1.52 -23.63
C ARG A 179 -19.18 1.15 -23.54
N ASN A 180 -19.59 0.05 -24.15
CA ASN A 180 -20.96 -0.44 -24.17
C ASN A 180 -21.26 -1.46 -23.06
N ALA A 181 -20.26 -1.79 -22.24
CA ALA A 181 -20.38 -2.74 -21.16
C ALA A 181 -20.51 -2.07 -19.78
N THR A 182 -21.30 -2.69 -18.92
CA THR A 182 -21.32 -2.44 -17.48
C THR A 182 -20.78 -3.68 -16.80
N ILE A 183 -19.75 -3.52 -15.97
CA ILE A 183 -19.04 -4.61 -15.30
C ILE A 183 -19.08 -4.34 -13.80
N ASP A 184 -19.60 -5.28 -13.02
CA ASP A 184 -19.44 -5.25 -11.57
C ASP A 184 -18.14 -5.95 -11.22
N ILE A 185 -17.27 -5.27 -10.47
CA ILE A 185 -15.95 -5.75 -10.10
C ILE A 185 -15.85 -5.83 -8.58
N SER A 186 -15.40 -6.97 -8.08
CA SER A 186 -15.05 -7.19 -6.69
C SER A 186 -13.52 -7.24 -6.57
N TYR A 187 -12.96 -6.25 -5.88
CA TYR A 187 -11.55 -6.16 -5.55
C TYR A 187 -11.33 -6.71 -4.15
N THR A 188 -10.64 -7.85 -4.03
CA THR A 188 -10.18 -8.37 -2.74
C THR A 188 -8.71 -8.01 -2.57
N HIS A 189 -8.44 -7.19 -1.56
CA HIS A 189 -7.10 -6.81 -1.14
C HIS A 189 -6.67 -7.73 0.00
N THR A 190 -5.44 -8.23 -0.04
CA THR A 190 -4.84 -9.02 1.02
C THR A 190 -3.41 -8.55 1.25
N TYR A 191 -3.15 -7.98 2.43
CA TYR A 191 -1.82 -7.60 2.88
C TYR A 191 -1.27 -8.70 3.78
N ILE A 192 -0.07 -9.21 3.49
CA ILE A 192 0.57 -10.31 4.22
C ILE A 192 1.94 -9.83 4.68
N ASN A 193 2.15 -9.80 5.98
CA ASN A 193 3.48 -9.63 6.52
C ASN A 193 4.24 -10.95 6.37
N LYS A 194 5.08 -11.06 5.35
CA LYS A 194 5.91 -12.25 5.14
C LYS A 194 7.01 -12.37 6.18
N GLY A 195 7.24 -11.35 7.01
CA GLY A 195 8.19 -11.36 8.12
C GLY A 195 9.57 -10.82 7.74
N ILE A 196 10.53 -11.05 8.64
CA ILE A 196 11.91 -10.60 8.48
C ILE A 196 12.63 -11.42 7.39
N LEU A 197 13.33 -10.72 6.51
CA LEU A 197 14.13 -11.27 5.42
C LEU A 197 15.58 -10.76 5.53
N ASP A 198 16.54 -11.64 5.29
CA ASP A 198 17.95 -11.25 5.13
C ASP A 198 18.17 -10.61 3.76
N LYS A 199 18.86 -9.47 3.69
CA LYS A 199 19.18 -8.80 2.43
C LYS A 199 19.96 -9.72 1.48
N ASN A 200 20.79 -10.63 2.00
CA ASN A 200 21.55 -11.61 1.19
C ASN A 200 20.65 -12.69 0.54
N ASN A 201 19.39 -12.80 0.96
CA ASN A 201 18.42 -13.73 0.37
C ASN A 201 17.59 -13.08 -0.75
N ILE A 202 17.87 -11.83 -1.12
CA ILE A 202 17.24 -11.16 -2.26
C ILE A 202 18.12 -11.36 -3.50
N ARG A 203 17.57 -11.95 -4.56
CA ARG A 203 18.34 -12.34 -5.75
C ARG A 203 17.74 -11.79 -7.05
N THR A 204 18.60 -11.18 -7.85
CA THR A 204 18.35 -10.81 -9.24
C THR A 204 18.61 -12.01 -10.15
N SER A 205 17.72 -12.98 -10.14
CA SER A 205 17.72 -14.06 -11.11
C SER A 205 16.32 -14.22 -11.66
N MET A 206 16.13 -13.87 -12.94
CA MET A 206 14.99 -14.37 -13.68
C MET A 206 15.19 -15.88 -13.82
N VAL A 207 14.28 -16.68 -13.27
CA VAL A 207 14.13 -18.04 -13.74
C VAL A 207 13.45 -17.89 -15.10
N ALA A 208 14.15 -18.16 -16.19
CA ALA A 208 13.50 -18.38 -17.46
C ALA A 208 12.59 -19.60 -17.24
N ILE A 209 11.28 -19.37 -17.16
CA ILE A 209 10.25 -20.42 -17.09
C ILE A 209 9.98 -20.90 -18.51
#